data_AF-A0A387BL19-F1
#
_entry.id   AF-A0A387BL19-F1
#
_cell.length_a   1.000
_cell.length_b   1.000
_cell.length_c   1.000
_cell.angle_alpha   90.00
_cell.angle_beta   90.00
_cell.angle_gamma   90.00
#
_symmetry.space_group_name_H-M   'P 1'
#
loop_
_entity.id
_entity.type
_entity.pdbx_description
1 polymer ?
#
loop_
_entity_poly.entity_id
_entity_poly.type
_entity_poly.pdbx_seq_one_letter_code
_entity_poly.pdbx_strand_id
1 'polypeptide(L)'
;MPHPQPSERTQTSYEVRFDWGIEGLRSTAPGAGVIVIVDVLSPDHGRWVADASPFGVPVVAADLRNYSAAARWVLAHQQQLGRRANVAVIAAGERRGDGTLRPAVEDQLAAGALVGALAGLGIDACSPEAAVVAASFDAMRRAVGHLLTACVSARELAAVDRLDDVAIAAQLDVSDVVPVMRDGVFRAE
;
A
#
# COMPACT_ATOMS: atom_id res chain seq x y z
N MET A 1 -25.74 17.96 15.01
CA MET A 1 -24.46 17.21 15.10
C MET A 1 -23.33 18.19 14.78
N PRO A 2 -22.33 18.36 15.65
CA PRO A 2 -21.15 19.15 15.29
C PRO A 2 -20.47 18.49 14.09
N HIS A 3 -19.93 19.29 13.18
CA HIS A 3 -19.11 18.77 12.09
C HIS A 3 -17.78 18.27 12.66
N PRO A 4 -17.32 17.05 12.31
CA PRO A 4 -16.04 16.55 12.82
C PRO A 4 -14.90 17.47 12.39
N GLN A 5 -13.96 17.70 13.31
CA GLN A 5 -12.79 18.54 13.07
C GLN A 5 -11.93 17.92 11.95
N PRO A 6 -11.21 18.71 11.14
CA PRO A 6 -10.40 18.18 10.04
C PRO A 6 -9.40 17.09 10.45
N SER A 7 -8.87 17.14 11.68
CA SER A 7 -7.99 16.12 12.26
C SER A 7 -8.69 14.78 12.52
N GLU A 8 -9.99 14.80 12.84
CA GLU A 8 -10.79 13.58 13.05
C GLU A 8 -11.09 12.87 11.73
N ARG A 9 -11.20 13.63 10.63
CA ARG A 9 -11.43 13.09 9.28
C ARG A 9 -10.18 12.51 8.61
N THR A 10 -8.99 12.83 9.12
CA THR A 10 -7.69 12.52 8.48
C THR A 10 -6.78 11.65 9.34
N GLN A 11 -7.26 11.28 10.54
CA GLN A 11 -6.61 10.29 11.41
C GLN A 11 -5.16 10.63 11.78
N THR A 12 -4.85 11.92 11.86
CA THR A 12 -3.47 12.44 12.01
C THR A 12 -2.79 12.07 13.32
N SER A 13 -3.52 11.49 14.29
CA SER A 13 -2.98 10.95 15.54
C SER A 13 -2.30 9.59 15.39
N TYR A 14 -2.50 8.89 14.27
CA TYR A 14 -1.95 7.55 14.04
C TYR A 14 -0.65 7.59 13.24
N GLU A 15 0.28 6.72 13.61
CA GLU A 15 1.56 6.58 12.91
C GLU A 15 1.38 5.85 11.58
N VAL A 16 0.51 4.84 11.50
CA VAL A 16 0.19 4.13 10.25
C VAL A 16 -1.26 4.39 9.87
N ARG A 17 -1.47 4.97 8.70
CA ARG A 17 -2.79 5.27 8.13
C ARG A 17 -2.98 4.52 6.83
N PHE A 18 -4.22 4.14 6.53
CA PHE A 18 -4.58 3.39 5.33
C PHE A 18 -5.74 4.07 4.60
N ASP A 19 -5.63 4.20 3.28
CA ASP A 19 -6.71 4.65 2.41
C ASP A 19 -6.51 4.09 0.98
N TRP A 20 -7.41 4.44 0.06
CA TRP A 20 -7.45 3.89 -1.29
C TRP A 20 -7.30 4.94 -2.39
N GLY A 21 -6.59 4.55 -3.44
CA GLY A 21 -6.54 5.29 -4.69
C GLY A 21 -6.01 6.71 -4.53
N ILE A 22 -6.31 7.54 -5.52
CA ILE A 22 -5.77 8.90 -5.58
C ILE A 22 -6.38 9.85 -4.56
N GLU A 23 -7.66 9.68 -4.25
CA GLU A 23 -8.31 10.51 -3.23
C GLU A 23 -7.80 10.15 -1.83
N GLY A 24 -7.54 8.87 -1.56
CA GLY A 24 -6.90 8.43 -0.33
C GLY A 24 -5.46 8.91 -0.20
N LEU A 25 -4.71 8.94 -1.30
CA LEU A 25 -3.39 9.58 -1.32
C LEU A 25 -3.49 11.05 -0.88
N ARG A 26 -4.41 11.81 -1.47
CA ARG A 26 -4.59 13.25 -1.18
C ARG A 26 -5.06 13.52 0.26
N SER A 27 -5.88 12.63 0.83
CA SER A 27 -6.38 12.74 2.20
C SER A 27 -5.31 12.37 3.24
N THR A 28 -4.49 11.37 2.94
CA THR A 28 -3.64 10.69 3.92
C THR A 28 -2.16 11.05 3.82
N ALA A 29 -1.65 11.43 2.64
CA ALA A 29 -0.25 11.85 2.49
C ALA A 29 0.13 13.17 3.18
N PRO A 30 -0.77 14.17 3.38
CA PRO A 30 -0.43 15.35 4.16
C PRO A 30 0.11 14.99 5.55
N GLY A 31 1.31 15.47 5.86
CA GLY A 31 2.02 15.20 7.12
C GLY A 31 2.61 13.79 7.24
N ALA A 32 2.57 12.98 6.18
CA ALA A 32 3.32 11.72 6.13
C ALA A 32 4.82 11.99 6.07
N GLY A 33 5.63 11.13 6.68
CA GLY A 33 7.08 11.07 6.47
C GLY A 33 7.48 10.10 5.36
N VAL A 34 6.57 9.19 4.99
CA VAL A 34 6.72 8.23 3.90
C VAL A 34 5.33 7.86 3.36
N ILE A 35 5.23 7.67 2.05
CA ILE A 35 4.05 7.13 1.39
C ILE A 35 4.41 5.72 0.90
N VAL A 36 3.55 4.74 1.13
CA VAL A 36 3.68 3.40 0.56
C VAL A 36 2.50 3.15 -0.35
N ILE A 37 2.75 3.03 -1.65
CA ILE A 37 1.76 2.62 -2.63
C ILE A 37 1.78 1.10 -2.70
N VAL A 38 0.62 0.49 -2.51
CA VAL A 38 0.46 -0.96 -2.55
C VAL A 38 -0.30 -1.36 -3.80
N ASP A 39 0.33 -2.17 -4.65
CA ASP A 39 -0.23 -2.57 -5.95
C ASP A 39 0.30 -3.95 -6.35
N VAL A 40 -0.58 -4.94 -6.48
CA VAL A 40 -0.18 -6.34 -6.70
C VAL A 40 -0.15 -6.72 -8.19
N LEU A 41 -1.12 -6.23 -8.96
CA LEU A 41 -1.36 -6.72 -10.34
C LEU A 41 -1.12 -5.66 -11.42
N SER A 42 -0.77 -4.42 -11.04
CA SER A 42 -0.38 -3.38 -12.01
C SER A 42 1.11 -3.04 -11.94
N PRO A 43 1.87 -3.24 -13.02
CA PRO A 43 3.30 -2.94 -13.06
C PRO A 43 3.60 -1.43 -13.22
N ASP A 44 2.59 -0.61 -13.53
CA ASP A 44 2.79 0.82 -13.81
C ASP A 44 2.73 1.67 -12.53
N HIS A 45 3.90 1.77 -11.89
CA HIS A 45 4.14 2.70 -10.78
C HIS A 45 4.19 4.17 -11.24
N GLY A 46 4.39 4.42 -12.54
CA GLY A 46 4.52 5.75 -13.13
C GLY A 46 3.28 6.62 -12.92
N ARG A 47 2.09 6.00 -12.84
CA ARG A 47 0.83 6.72 -12.62
C ARG A 47 0.77 7.51 -11.30
N TRP A 48 1.57 7.12 -10.31
CA TRP A 48 1.59 7.78 -8.99
C TRP A 48 2.57 8.95 -8.93
N VAL A 49 3.49 9.05 -9.88
CA VAL A 49 4.60 10.03 -9.83
C VAL A 49 4.06 11.45 -9.73
N ALA A 50 3.12 11.82 -10.62
CA ALA A 50 2.60 13.19 -10.70
C ALA A 50 1.87 13.61 -9.42
N ASP A 51 1.06 12.73 -8.84
CA ASP A 51 0.26 13.06 -7.66
C ASP A 51 1.02 12.88 -6.34
N ALA A 52 2.01 11.99 -6.27
CA ALA A 52 2.75 11.73 -5.04
C ALA A 52 4.00 12.60 -4.89
N SER A 53 4.64 13.03 -5.99
CA SER A 53 5.83 13.90 -5.95
C SER A 53 5.63 15.20 -5.18
N PRO A 54 4.48 15.90 -5.26
CA PRO A 54 4.26 17.15 -4.53
C PRO A 54 4.37 17.06 -3.00
N PHE A 55 4.26 15.86 -2.41
CA PHE A 55 4.41 15.69 -0.96
C PHE A 55 5.87 15.75 -0.49
N GLY A 56 6.85 15.66 -1.40
CA GLY A 56 8.27 15.82 -1.07
C GLY A 56 8.83 14.77 -0.12
N VAL A 57 8.17 13.61 0.00
CA VAL A 57 8.59 12.47 0.82
C VAL A 57 8.83 11.25 -0.06
N PRO A 58 9.61 10.26 0.40
CA PRO A 58 9.82 9.05 -0.36
C PRO A 58 8.51 8.30 -0.58
N VAL A 59 8.37 7.73 -1.78
CA VAL A 59 7.23 6.88 -2.14
C VAL A 59 7.72 5.47 -2.40
N VAL A 60 7.35 4.55 -1.53
CA VAL A 60 7.74 3.15 -1.61
C VAL A 60 6.67 2.39 -2.38
N ALA A 61 7.06 1.54 -3.33
CA ALA A 61 6.17 0.57 -3.94
C ALA A 61 6.25 -0.76 -3.17
N ALA A 62 5.09 -1.28 -2.79
CA ALA A 62 4.97 -2.55 -2.11
C ALA A 62 3.91 -3.45 -2.75
N ASP A 63 4.12 -4.76 -2.66
CA ASP A 63 3.21 -5.79 -3.13
C ASP A 63 3.27 -7.02 -2.20
N LEU A 64 2.62 -8.11 -2.60
CA LEU A 64 2.68 -9.38 -1.87
C LEU A 64 4.09 -9.98 -1.81
N ARG A 65 4.98 -9.63 -2.75
CA ARG A 65 6.29 -10.23 -2.94
C ARG A 65 7.35 -9.54 -2.08
N ASN A 66 7.18 -8.27 -1.72
CA ASN A 66 8.20 -7.50 -1.01
C ASN A 66 7.73 -6.80 0.28
N TYR A 67 6.52 -7.08 0.78
CA TYR A 67 5.94 -6.33 1.91
C TYR A 67 6.83 -6.29 3.17
N SER A 68 7.56 -7.36 3.51
CA SER A 68 8.48 -7.33 4.67
C SER A 68 9.70 -6.46 4.38
N ALA A 69 10.22 -6.48 3.15
CA ALA A 69 11.34 -5.63 2.74
C ALA A 69 10.94 -4.15 2.75
N ALA A 70 9.75 -3.82 2.23
CA ALA A 70 9.19 -2.47 2.29
C ALA A 70 9.01 -1.99 3.74
N ALA A 71 8.51 -2.84 4.65
CA ALA A 71 8.38 -2.50 6.07
C ALA A 71 9.74 -2.22 6.74
N ARG A 72 10.76 -3.05 6.45
CA ARG A 72 12.14 -2.81 6.94
C ARG A 72 12.72 -1.51 6.39
N TRP A 73 12.46 -1.20 5.12
CA TRP A 73 12.87 0.05 4.52
C TRP A 73 12.24 1.25 5.24
N VAL A 74 10.94 1.20 5.54
CA VAL A 74 10.22 2.25 6.30
C VAL A 74 10.84 2.45 7.68
N LEU A 75 11.15 1.37 8.40
CA LEU A 75 11.83 1.45 9.70
C LEU A 75 13.21 2.11 9.59
N ALA A 76 14.02 1.69 8.61
CA ALA A 76 15.34 2.27 8.37
C ALA A 76 15.25 3.77 8.04
N HIS A 77 14.26 4.16 7.23
CA HIS A 77 14.02 5.56 6.91
C HIS A 77 13.62 6.37 8.15
N GLN A 78 12.74 5.82 9.00
CA GLN A 78 12.36 6.45 10.26
C GLN A 78 13.58 6.68 11.18
N GLN A 79 14.46 5.69 11.28
CA GLN A 79 15.70 5.80 12.05
C GLN A 79 16.64 6.87 11.50
N GLN A 80 16.77 6.98 10.17
CA GLN A 80 17.56 8.04 9.51
C GLN A 80 17.01 9.45 9.80
N LEU A 81 15.69 9.59 9.88
CA LEU A 81 15.05 10.87 10.24
C LEU A 81 15.24 11.25 11.71
N GLY A 82 15.64 10.30 12.58
CA GLY A 82 15.82 10.53 14.02
C GLY A 82 14.51 10.84 14.76
N ARG A 83 13.36 10.55 14.16
CA ARG A 83 12.02 10.80 14.72
C ARG A 83 11.03 9.80 14.15
N ARG A 84 9.91 9.60 14.84
CA ARG A 84 8.77 8.87 14.28
C ARG A 84 8.28 9.53 13.00
N ALA A 85 7.91 8.70 12.04
CA ALA A 85 7.44 9.13 10.73
C ALA A 85 6.08 8.51 10.47
N ASN A 86 5.09 9.36 10.21
CA ASN A 86 3.77 8.90 9.80
C ASN A 86 3.87 8.19 8.45
N VAL A 87 3.31 7.00 8.34
CA VAL A 87 3.27 6.14 7.16
C VAL A 87 1.88 6.23 6.55
N ALA A 88 1.79 6.72 5.32
CA ALA A 88 0.56 6.70 4.52
C ALA A 88 0.58 5.48 3.61
N VAL A 89 -0.19 4.44 3.94
CA VAL A 89 -0.35 3.24 3.12
C VAL A 89 -1.55 3.42 2.19
N ILE A 90 -1.31 3.41 0.88
CA ILE A 90 -2.34 3.63 -0.13
C ILE A 90 -2.48 2.35 -0.96
N ALA A 91 -3.59 1.64 -0.77
CA ALA A 91 -3.93 0.57 -1.71
C ALA A 91 -4.35 1.19 -3.04
N ALA A 92 -3.71 0.74 -4.12
CA ALA A 92 -3.93 1.28 -5.45
C ALA A 92 -5.39 1.21 -5.87
N GLY A 93 -5.98 0.02 -5.73
CA GLY A 93 -7.28 -0.29 -6.28
C GLY A 93 -7.27 -0.25 -7.80
N GLU A 94 -8.43 -0.54 -8.35
CA GLU A 94 -8.67 -0.56 -9.78
C GLU A 94 -9.71 0.49 -10.19
N ARG A 95 -9.93 0.66 -11.48
CA ARG A 95 -10.99 1.55 -11.99
C ARG A 95 -12.17 0.74 -12.50
N ARG A 96 -13.37 1.21 -12.16
CA ARG A 96 -14.61 0.76 -12.81
C ARG A 96 -14.71 1.39 -14.20
N GLY A 97 -15.66 0.91 -15.02
CA GLY A 97 -15.91 1.46 -16.36
C GLY A 97 -16.33 2.93 -16.37
N ASP A 98 -16.83 3.47 -15.26
CA ASP A 98 -17.16 4.89 -15.08
C ASP A 98 -15.98 5.72 -14.53
N GLY A 99 -14.79 5.10 -14.38
CA GLY A 99 -13.58 5.74 -13.87
C GLY A 99 -13.48 5.83 -12.35
N THR A 100 -14.53 5.46 -11.61
CA THR A 100 -14.53 5.45 -10.15
C THR A 100 -13.66 4.32 -9.58
N LEU A 101 -13.22 4.49 -8.34
CA LEU A 101 -12.41 3.49 -7.64
C LEU A 101 -13.19 2.18 -7.42
N ARG A 102 -12.52 1.07 -7.72
CA ARG A 102 -12.88 -0.29 -7.33
C ARG A 102 -11.84 -0.77 -6.30
N PRO A 103 -12.23 -0.99 -5.05
CA PRO A 103 -11.36 -1.69 -4.10
C PRO A 103 -10.94 -3.05 -4.67
N ALA A 104 -9.62 -3.27 -4.72
CA ALA A 104 -8.98 -4.46 -5.25
C ALA A 104 -8.58 -5.36 -4.07
N VAL A 105 -9.07 -6.61 -4.05
CA VAL A 105 -8.84 -7.50 -2.90
C VAL A 105 -7.36 -7.88 -2.76
N GLU A 106 -6.66 -8.00 -3.88
CA GLU A 106 -5.23 -8.25 -3.95
C GLU A 106 -4.42 -7.13 -3.28
N ASP A 107 -4.71 -5.87 -3.59
CA ASP A 107 -4.04 -4.71 -2.98
C ASP A 107 -4.39 -4.60 -1.50
N GLN A 108 -5.64 -4.93 -1.12
CA GLN A 108 -6.04 -5.00 0.29
C GLN A 108 -5.19 -6.01 1.06
N LEU A 109 -5.03 -7.22 0.49
CA LEU A 109 -4.27 -8.29 1.14
C LEU A 109 -2.80 -7.91 1.26
N ALA A 110 -2.21 -7.32 0.21
CA ALA A 110 -0.83 -6.82 0.27
C ALA A 110 -0.66 -5.68 1.28
N ALA A 111 -1.62 -4.76 1.36
CA ALA A 111 -1.58 -3.67 2.33
C ALA A 111 -1.68 -4.22 3.75
N GLY A 112 -2.52 -5.24 3.96
CA GLY A 112 -2.63 -5.92 5.24
C GLY A 112 -1.33 -6.62 5.63
N ALA A 113 -0.67 -7.28 4.68
CA ALA A 113 0.64 -7.90 4.89
C ALA A 113 1.71 -6.88 5.29
N LEU A 114 1.76 -5.73 4.58
CA LEU A 114 2.65 -4.63 4.88
C LEU A 114 2.40 -4.03 6.28
N VAL A 115 1.13 -3.72 6.61
CA VAL A 115 0.79 -3.14 7.92
C VAL A 115 1.11 -4.12 9.05
N GLY A 116 0.82 -5.41 8.86
CA GLY A 116 1.22 -6.46 9.80
C GLY A 116 2.74 -6.55 9.99
N ALA A 117 3.51 -6.41 8.91
CA ALA A 117 4.97 -6.38 8.98
C ALA A 117 5.51 -5.12 9.68
N LEU A 118 4.92 -3.95 9.44
CA LEU A 118 5.23 -2.71 10.16
C LEU A 118 4.97 -2.84 11.66
N ALA A 119 3.82 -3.40 12.04
CA ALA A 119 3.48 -3.65 13.44
C ALA A 119 4.46 -4.64 14.10
N GLY A 120 4.87 -5.69 13.39
CA GLY A 120 5.90 -6.63 13.85
C GLY A 120 7.29 -5.98 14.08
N LEU A 121 7.55 -4.83 13.47
CA LEU A 121 8.75 -4.02 13.66
C LEU A 121 8.58 -2.92 14.73
N GLY A 122 7.42 -2.84 15.39
CA GLY A 122 7.11 -1.85 16.42
C GLY A 122 6.55 -0.53 15.89
N ILE A 123 6.13 -0.47 14.62
CA ILE A 123 5.40 0.66 14.03
C ILE A 123 3.91 0.29 14.04
N ASP A 124 3.32 0.27 15.23
CA ASP A 124 2.04 -0.40 15.51
C ASP A 124 0.89 0.55 15.91
N ALA A 125 1.14 1.86 15.97
CA ALA A 125 0.10 2.88 16.18
C ALA A 125 -0.75 3.08 14.91
N CYS A 126 -1.50 2.03 14.56
CA CYS A 126 -2.34 1.93 13.38
C CYS A 126 -3.67 2.64 13.57
N SER A 127 -4.15 3.29 12.51
CA SER A 127 -5.53 3.75 12.44
C SER A 127 -6.51 2.56 12.37
N PRO A 128 -7.81 2.76 12.65
CA PRO A 128 -8.79 1.68 12.59
C PRO A 128 -8.82 0.95 11.24
N GLU A 129 -8.71 1.68 10.14
CA GLU A 129 -8.69 1.17 8.78
C GLU A 129 -7.41 0.36 8.53
N ALA A 130 -6.26 0.85 9.00
CA ALA A 130 -4.99 0.13 8.95
C ALA A 130 -5.04 -1.18 9.77
N ALA A 131 -5.67 -1.15 10.95
CA ALA A 131 -5.84 -2.34 11.79
C ALA A 131 -6.78 -3.38 11.14
N VAL A 132 -7.89 -2.93 10.54
CA VAL A 132 -8.84 -3.81 9.84
C VAL A 132 -8.19 -4.47 8.62
N VAL A 133 -7.40 -3.72 7.84
CA VAL A 133 -6.73 -4.29 6.67
C VAL A 133 -5.67 -5.32 7.07
N ALA A 134 -4.88 -5.05 8.12
CA ALA A 134 -3.93 -6.01 8.68
C ALA A 134 -4.62 -7.31 9.13
N ALA A 135 -5.71 -7.20 9.90
CA ALA A 135 -6.48 -8.36 10.34
C ALA A 135 -7.06 -9.17 9.17
N SER A 136 -7.43 -8.52 8.06
CA SER A 136 -7.94 -9.20 6.88
C SER A 136 -6.88 -10.10 6.23
N PHE A 137 -5.62 -9.66 6.16
CA PHE A 137 -4.52 -10.49 5.66
C PHE A 137 -4.21 -11.63 6.63
N ASP A 138 -4.12 -11.37 7.93
CA ASP A 138 -3.83 -12.40 8.92
C ASP A 138 -4.82 -13.56 8.87
N ALA A 139 -6.12 -13.24 8.77
CA ALA A 139 -7.17 -14.24 8.63
C ALA A 139 -7.07 -15.02 7.31
N MET A 140 -6.69 -14.35 6.22
CA MET A 140 -6.71 -14.91 4.87
C MET A 140 -5.35 -15.43 4.39
N ARG A 141 -4.30 -15.34 5.19
CA ARG A 141 -2.90 -15.60 4.80
C ARG A 141 -2.71 -16.93 4.09
N ARG A 142 -3.39 -17.98 4.55
CA ARG A 142 -3.32 -19.35 3.97
C ARG A 142 -4.11 -19.52 2.67
N ALA A 143 -4.99 -18.57 2.35
CA ALA A 143 -5.86 -18.59 1.19
C ALA A 143 -5.48 -17.56 0.12
N VAL A 144 -4.44 -16.73 0.33
CA VAL A 144 -4.06 -15.63 -0.56
C VAL A 144 -3.93 -16.06 -2.02
N GLY A 145 -3.25 -17.19 -2.29
CA GLY A 145 -3.11 -17.70 -3.66
C GLY A 145 -4.46 -17.99 -4.33
N HIS A 146 -5.40 -18.61 -3.62
CA HIS A 146 -6.76 -18.85 -4.13
C HIS A 146 -7.52 -17.55 -4.34
N LEU A 147 -7.49 -16.63 -3.38
CA LEU A 147 -8.18 -15.34 -3.46
C LEU A 147 -7.68 -14.50 -4.64
N LEU A 148 -6.36 -14.48 -4.86
CA LEU A 148 -5.75 -13.74 -5.95
C LEU A 148 -6.20 -14.29 -7.31
N THR A 149 -6.09 -15.62 -7.52
CA THR A 149 -6.50 -16.23 -8.80
C THR A 149 -7.99 -16.08 -9.12
N ALA A 150 -8.83 -15.88 -8.09
CA ALA A 150 -10.27 -15.71 -8.24
C ALA A 150 -10.72 -14.25 -8.36
N CYS A 151 -9.84 -13.27 -8.09
CA CYS A 151 -10.22 -11.87 -8.06
C CYS A 151 -10.54 -11.32 -9.46
N VAL A 152 -11.26 -10.19 -9.51
CA VAL A 152 -11.69 -9.58 -10.77
C VAL A 152 -10.49 -9.20 -11.63
N SER A 153 -9.46 -8.58 -11.05
CA SER A 153 -8.28 -8.12 -11.77
C SER A 153 -7.45 -9.27 -12.33
N ALA A 154 -7.31 -10.37 -11.59
CA ALA A 154 -6.66 -11.59 -12.10
C ALA A 154 -7.45 -12.21 -13.26
N ARG A 155 -8.78 -12.19 -13.21
CA ARG A 155 -9.62 -12.67 -14.32
C ARG A 155 -9.54 -11.76 -15.55
N GLU A 156 -9.42 -10.45 -15.36
CA GLU A 156 -9.19 -9.49 -16.44
C GLU A 156 -7.83 -9.74 -17.10
N LEU A 157 -6.77 -10.00 -16.33
CA LEU A 157 -5.45 -10.38 -16.85
C LEU A 157 -5.47 -11.74 -17.56
N ALA A 158 -6.22 -12.71 -17.01
CA ALA A 158 -6.38 -14.02 -17.65
C ALA A 158 -7.05 -13.91 -19.03
N ALA A 159 -8.00 -12.98 -19.20
CA ALA A 159 -8.69 -12.75 -20.47
C ALA A 159 -7.77 -12.17 -21.56
N VAL A 160 -6.57 -11.70 -21.20
CA VAL A 160 -5.56 -11.17 -22.12
C VAL A 160 -4.25 -11.99 -22.05
N ASP A 161 -4.35 -13.28 -21.69
CA ASP A 161 -3.25 -14.24 -21.65
C ASP A 161 -2.08 -13.86 -20.71
N ARG A 162 -2.37 -13.15 -19.61
CA ARG A 162 -1.38 -12.74 -18.59
C ARG A 162 -1.50 -13.51 -17.26
N LEU A 163 -1.85 -14.80 -17.32
CA LEU A 163 -1.96 -15.65 -16.13
C LEU A 163 -0.62 -15.85 -15.41
N ASP A 164 0.50 -15.89 -16.13
CA ASP A 164 1.82 -16.04 -15.53
C ASP A 164 2.18 -14.84 -14.64
N ASP A 165 1.75 -13.64 -15.01
CA ASP A 165 1.93 -12.44 -14.19
C ASP A 165 1.16 -12.53 -12.88
N VAL A 166 -0.06 -13.09 -12.90
CA VAL A 166 -0.86 -13.35 -11.70
C VAL A 166 -0.15 -14.36 -10.79
N ALA A 167 0.40 -15.43 -11.36
CA ALA A 167 1.14 -16.43 -10.59
C ALA A 167 2.41 -15.86 -9.94
N ILE A 168 3.13 -15.00 -10.65
CA ILE A 168 4.30 -14.28 -10.13
C ILE A 168 3.89 -13.31 -9.01
N ALA A 169 2.83 -12.54 -9.21
CA ALA A 169 2.32 -11.58 -8.22
C ALA A 169 1.79 -12.25 -6.94
N ALA A 170 1.32 -13.50 -7.02
CA ALA A 170 0.82 -14.27 -5.88
C ALA A 170 1.91 -14.73 -4.90
N GLN A 171 3.19 -14.62 -5.26
CA GLN A 171 4.29 -15.07 -4.41
C GLN A 171 4.39 -14.19 -3.16
N LEU A 172 4.44 -14.83 -1.99
CA LEU A 172 4.49 -14.13 -0.72
C LEU A 172 5.94 -13.92 -0.27
N ASP A 173 6.33 -12.66 -0.09
CA ASP A 173 7.57 -12.26 0.58
C ASP A 173 8.85 -12.93 0.02
N VAL A 174 8.94 -12.98 -1.30
CA VAL A 174 10.04 -13.63 -2.04
C VAL A 174 11.09 -12.65 -2.57
N SER A 175 10.88 -11.34 -2.40
CA SER A 175 11.73 -10.29 -2.95
C SER A 175 12.17 -9.31 -1.87
N ASP A 176 13.48 -9.07 -1.80
CA ASP A 176 14.07 -8.01 -0.97
C ASP A 176 14.21 -6.67 -1.70
N VAL A 177 13.82 -6.60 -2.98
CA VAL A 177 13.90 -5.36 -3.78
C VAL A 177 12.77 -4.40 -3.38
N VAL A 178 13.13 -3.17 -3.02
CA VAL A 178 12.17 -2.12 -2.67
C VAL A 178 12.29 -0.98 -3.69
N PRO A 179 11.33 -0.83 -4.62
CA PRO A 179 11.29 0.34 -5.48
C PRO A 179 10.90 1.58 -4.68
N VAL A 180 11.75 2.60 -4.70
CA VAL A 180 11.54 3.87 -3.99
C VAL A 180 11.62 5.02 -4.97
N MET A 181 10.58 5.85 -5.00
CA MET A 181 10.59 7.11 -5.72
C MET A 181 11.21 8.22 -4.87
N ARG A 182 12.21 8.87 -5.45
CA ARG A 182 12.78 10.15 -4.98
C ARG A 182 12.94 11.05 -6.20
N ASP A 183 12.65 12.34 -6.04
CA ASP A 183 12.76 13.33 -7.12
C ASP A 183 12.06 12.90 -8.42
N GLY A 184 10.90 12.25 -8.28
CA GLY A 184 10.07 11.79 -9.40
C GLY A 184 10.56 10.53 -10.12
N VAL A 185 11.57 9.82 -9.59
CA VAL A 185 12.15 8.62 -10.23
C VAL A 185 12.20 7.45 -9.27
N PHE A 186 11.64 6.30 -9.66
CA PHE A 186 11.77 5.04 -8.93
C PHE A 186 13.15 4.40 -9.14
N ARG A 187 13.76 3.95 -8.04
CA ARG A 187 15.01 3.20 -8.01
C ARG A 187 14.85 2.01 -7.08
N ALA A 188 15.52 0.90 -7.39
CA ALA A 188 15.65 -0.20 -6.45
C ALA A 188 16.61 0.22 -5.32
N GLU A 189 16.12 0.20 -4.09
CA GLU A 189 16.91 0.38 -2.86
C GLU A 189 16.97 -0.93 -2.05
#